data_AF-V3ZQL7-F1
#
_entry.id   AF-V3ZQL7-F1
#
_cell.length_a   1.000
_cell.length_b   1.000
_cell.length_c   1.000
_cell.angle_alpha   90.00
_cell.angle_beta   90.00
_cell.angle_gamma   90.00
#
_symmetry.space_group_name_H-M   'P 1'
#
loop_
_entity.id
_entity.type
_entity.pdbx_description
1 polymer ?
#
loop_
_entity_poly.entity_id
_entity_poly.type
_entity_poly.pdbx_seq_one_letter_code
_entity_poly.pdbx_strand_id
1 'polypeptide(L)'
;DMLLQEDLIQLLPMINEANAMSEELGKKVKFEIALVSSQALGLEHEKTEVMVKMKHMENENEWMFSRNDFINRKYLMQEMYANYMQGDEDWDVPQERDPFWEPPETEVLVGTVHVYLQSLGYMIELQENLAIADYRGTDQGHLSVEVRPCNESWDDIEEEYFIDNPAELIDRKIYFKLIIPFARGLPQRFASSWCKYKFFLEEKSTQTQVVSGTINPEYKHENKFQYTVTKQLIDYIAEKPLVIEIWGTQKGDSKTSKQQKSSPAKTAKDTKPAKVNDKKETANKNKEIKVPVQNSSIPVTEVASLNNKIQGLIENAQASGQSTIEINQLVNLLNDQQSTTTANNSSSKPADTKVSKACIIQ
;
A
#
# COMPACT_ATOMS: atom_id res chain seq x y z
N ASP A 1 1.96 -20.49 -2.57
CA ASP A 1 0.49 -20.34 -2.62
C ASP A 1 0.10 -20.15 -4.08
N MET A 2 -0.41 -21.19 -4.75
CA MET A 2 -0.59 -21.17 -6.21
C MET A 2 -1.63 -20.13 -6.66
N LEU A 3 -2.66 -19.89 -5.83
CA LEU A 3 -3.73 -18.94 -6.13
C LEU A 3 -3.21 -17.49 -6.14
N LEU A 4 -2.38 -17.13 -5.16
CA LEU A 4 -1.73 -15.82 -5.08
C LEU A 4 -0.87 -15.55 -6.32
N GLN A 5 -0.13 -16.55 -6.79
CA GLN A 5 0.72 -16.42 -7.96
C GLN A 5 -0.12 -16.25 -9.25
N GLU A 6 -1.21 -16.99 -9.39
CA GLU A 6 -2.15 -16.86 -10.51
C GLU A 6 -2.77 -15.45 -10.55
N ASP A 7 -3.23 -14.95 -9.40
CA ASP A 7 -3.79 -13.61 -9.28
C ASP A 7 -2.78 -12.52 -9.68
N LEU A 8 -1.53 -12.65 -9.27
CA LEU A 8 -0.46 -11.73 -9.65
C LEU A 8 -0.18 -11.77 -11.16
N ILE A 9 -0.09 -12.95 -11.76
CA ILE A 9 0.15 -13.13 -13.19
C ILE A 9 -0.98 -12.48 -14.01
N GLN A 10 -2.22 -12.60 -13.55
CA GLN A 10 -3.37 -12.00 -14.24
C GLN A 10 -3.47 -10.48 -14.03
N LEU A 11 -3.25 -9.99 -12.80
CA LEU A 11 -3.43 -8.57 -12.49
C LEU A 11 -2.31 -7.67 -12.99
N LEU A 12 -1.06 -8.15 -13.02
CA LEU A 12 0.10 -7.33 -13.42
C LEU A 12 -0.05 -6.72 -14.83
N PRO A 13 -0.38 -7.48 -15.89
CA PRO A 13 -0.63 -6.90 -17.22
C PRO A 13 -1.80 -5.92 -17.22
N MET A 14 -2.90 -6.24 -16.52
CA MET A 14 -4.09 -5.38 -16.46
C MET A 14 -3.79 -4.03 -15.81
N ILE A 15 -2.97 -4.02 -14.76
CA ILE A 15 -2.51 -2.80 -14.08
C ILE A 15 -1.63 -1.97 -15.02
N ASN A 16 -0.72 -2.60 -15.76
CA ASN A 16 0.12 -1.89 -16.72
C ASN A 16 -0.72 -1.23 -17.82
N GLU A 17 -1.70 -1.94 -18.36
CA GLU A 17 -2.64 -1.36 -19.33
C GLU A 17 -3.48 -0.22 -18.72
N ALA A 18 -3.96 -0.38 -17.48
CA ALA A 18 -4.74 0.65 -16.78
C ALA A 18 -3.92 1.93 -16.60
N ASN A 19 -2.65 1.78 -16.22
CA ASN A 19 -1.72 2.90 -16.07
C ASN A 19 -1.42 3.59 -17.41
N ALA A 20 -1.22 2.83 -18.50
CA ALA A 20 -1.02 3.39 -19.82
C ALA A 20 -2.24 4.21 -20.29
N MET A 21 -3.46 3.66 -20.12
CA MET A 21 -4.69 4.40 -20.43
C MET A 21 -4.85 5.65 -19.55
N SER A 22 -4.55 5.57 -18.25
CA SER A 22 -4.61 6.73 -17.34
C SER A 22 -3.65 7.85 -17.80
N GLU A 23 -2.45 7.49 -18.26
CA GLU A 23 -1.46 8.43 -18.79
C GLU A 23 -1.94 9.09 -20.09
N GLU A 24 -2.41 8.30 -21.06
CA GLU A 24 -2.89 8.82 -22.36
C GLU A 24 -4.15 9.67 -22.24
N LEU A 25 -5.07 9.28 -21.35
CA LEU A 25 -6.31 10.02 -21.08
C LEU A 25 -6.12 11.17 -20.09
N GLY A 26 -4.91 11.33 -19.51
CA GLY A 26 -4.61 12.40 -18.56
C GLY A 26 -5.40 12.34 -17.25
N LYS A 27 -5.76 11.13 -16.77
CA LYS A 27 -6.61 10.90 -15.59
C LYS A 27 -5.86 11.04 -14.25
N LYS A 28 -4.52 11.09 -14.28
CA LYS A 28 -3.65 11.40 -13.12
C LYS A 28 -3.80 10.45 -11.93
N VAL A 29 -4.14 9.19 -12.20
CA VAL A 29 -4.14 8.12 -11.20
C VAL A 29 -3.16 7.02 -11.61
N LYS A 30 -2.63 6.32 -10.61
CA LYS A 30 -1.75 5.17 -10.80
C LYS A 30 -2.25 3.97 -10.00
N PHE A 31 -2.27 2.81 -10.63
CA PHE A 31 -2.64 1.53 -10.03
C PHE A 31 -1.39 0.72 -9.67
N GLU A 32 -1.41 0.10 -8.50
CA GLU A 32 -0.33 -0.73 -7.96
C GLU A 32 -0.91 -1.97 -7.29
N ILE A 33 -0.17 -3.08 -7.30
CA ILE A 33 -0.55 -4.27 -6.53
C ILE A 33 -0.32 -4.01 -5.05
N ALA A 34 -1.26 -4.45 -4.22
CA ALA A 34 -1.15 -4.47 -2.78
C ALA A 34 -1.43 -5.88 -2.26
N LEU A 35 -0.45 -6.44 -1.55
CA LEU A 35 -0.62 -7.71 -0.83
C LEU A 35 -1.07 -7.38 0.59
N VAL A 36 -2.28 -7.79 0.95
CA VAL A 36 -2.85 -7.53 2.28
C VAL A 36 -2.86 -8.85 3.04
N SER A 37 -2.09 -8.94 4.12
CA SER A 37 -2.12 -10.12 4.97
C SER A 37 -3.34 -10.06 5.88
N SER A 38 -3.94 -11.21 6.14
CA SER A 38 -5.06 -11.31 7.08
C SER A 38 -4.68 -10.87 8.49
N GLN A 39 -3.42 -11.09 8.87
CA GLN A 39 -2.86 -10.60 10.13
C GLN A 39 -2.89 -9.06 10.22
N ALA A 40 -2.62 -8.35 9.13
CA ALA A 40 -2.72 -6.89 9.09
C ALA A 40 -4.15 -6.39 9.29
N LEU A 41 -5.16 -7.19 8.92
CA LEU A 41 -6.57 -6.92 9.19
C LEU A 41 -7.06 -7.50 10.53
N GLY A 42 -6.19 -8.21 11.26
CA GLY A 42 -6.56 -8.87 12.50
C GLY A 42 -7.45 -10.10 12.33
N LEU A 43 -7.49 -10.66 11.12
CA LEU A 43 -8.24 -11.85 10.78
C LEU A 43 -7.35 -13.10 10.96
N GLU A 44 -7.91 -14.12 11.59
CA GLU A 44 -7.21 -15.39 11.83
C GLU A 44 -7.31 -16.32 10.63
N HIS A 45 -6.16 -16.90 10.25
CA HIS A 45 -6.06 -18.04 9.33
C HIS A 45 -6.57 -17.82 7.90
N GLU A 46 -6.86 -16.58 7.51
CA GLU A 46 -7.10 -16.25 6.11
C GLU A 46 -5.77 -16.13 5.33
N LYS A 47 -5.88 -16.22 4.00
CA LYS A 47 -4.75 -16.12 3.09
C LYS A 47 -4.45 -14.65 2.80
N THR A 48 -3.19 -14.36 2.48
CA THR A 48 -2.83 -13.07 1.89
C THR A 48 -3.68 -12.82 0.64
N GLU A 49 -4.35 -11.67 0.61
CA GLU A 49 -5.20 -11.27 -0.50
C GLU A 49 -4.45 -10.33 -1.45
N VAL A 50 -4.69 -10.48 -2.75
CA VAL A 50 -4.20 -9.54 -3.77
C VAL A 50 -5.26 -8.48 -4.02
N MET A 51 -4.95 -7.26 -3.62
CA MET A 51 -5.75 -6.07 -3.82
C MET A 51 -5.08 -5.15 -4.83
N VAL A 52 -5.83 -4.19 -5.38
CA VAL A 52 -5.28 -3.15 -6.25
C VAL A 52 -5.42 -1.80 -5.57
N LYS A 53 -4.30 -1.12 -5.38
CA LYS A 53 -4.23 0.23 -4.84
C LYS A 53 -4.29 1.23 -5.98
N MET A 54 -5.27 2.12 -5.97
CA MET A 54 -5.29 3.31 -6.82
C MET A 54 -4.77 4.51 -6.03
N LYS A 55 -3.81 5.22 -6.59
CA LYS A 55 -3.20 6.41 -6.01
C LYS A 55 -3.43 7.60 -6.92
N HIS A 56 -3.98 8.67 -6.38
CA HIS A 56 -4.01 9.94 -7.09
C HIS A 56 -2.58 10.53 -7.15
N MET A 57 -2.20 11.11 -8.29
CA MET A 57 -0.83 11.59 -8.49
C MET A 57 -0.61 13.02 -7.99
N GLU A 58 -1.68 13.80 -7.79
CA GLU A 58 -1.60 15.20 -7.38
C GLU A 58 -1.93 15.45 -5.91
N ASN A 59 -2.60 14.50 -5.26
CA ASN A 59 -2.88 14.49 -3.83
C ASN A 59 -2.49 13.11 -3.30
N GLU A 60 -2.18 12.99 -2.02
CA GLU A 60 -1.72 11.71 -1.46
C GLU A 60 -2.87 10.69 -1.28
N ASN A 61 -4.03 10.90 -1.90
CA ASN A 61 -5.20 10.04 -1.71
C ASN A 61 -5.00 8.69 -2.39
N GLU A 62 -5.44 7.67 -1.69
CA GLU A 62 -5.25 6.28 -2.06
C GLU A 62 -6.52 5.49 -1.74
N TRP A 63 -6.89 4.57 -2.62
CA TRP A 63 -8.04 3.67 -2.46
C TRP A 63 -7.61 2.25 -2.74
N MET A 64 -8.26 1.30 -2.06
CA MET A 64 -7.97 -0.12 -2.17
C MET A 64 -9.18 -0.81 -2.79
N PHE A 65 -8.98 -1.55 -3.87
CA PHE A 65 -10.00 -2.30 -4.57
C PHE A 65 -9.75 -3.79 -4.44
N SER A 66 -10.83 -4.56 -4.30
CA SER A 66 -10.76 -6.00 -4.49
C SER A 66 -10.33 -6.31 -5.93
N ARG A 67 -9.78 -7.50 -6.12
CA ARG A 67 -9.46 -8.03 -7.46
C ARG A 67 -10.65 -7.90 -8.42
N ASN A 68 -11.85 -8.28 -7.98
CA ASN A 68 -13.03 -8.28 -8.83
C ASN A 68 -13.50 -6.85 -9.16
N ASP A 69 -13.46 -5.94 -8.20
CA ASP A 69 -13.83 -4.54 -8.43
C ASP A 69 -12.89 -3.91 -9.45
N PHE A 70 -11.58 -4.15 -9.34
CA PHE A 70 -10.61 -3.66 -10.31
C PHE A 70 -10.82 -4.25 -11.70
N ILE A 71 -11.06 -5.56 -11.82
CA ILE A 71 -11.32 -6.21 -13.11
C ILE A 71 -12.55 -5.60 -13.78
N ASN A 72 -13.66 -5.44 -13.04
CA ASN A 72 -14.87 -4.82 -13.54
C ASN A 72 -14.60 -3.38 -14.01
N ARG A 73 -13.86 -2.61 -13.21
CA ARG A 73 -13.46 -1.23 -13.53
C ARG A 73 -12.57 -1.17 -14.77
N LYS A 74 -11.66 -2.14 -14.95
CA LYS A 74 -10.75 -2.21 -16.11
C LYS A 74 -11.50 -2.37 -17.43
N TYR A 75 -12.60 -3.12 -17.45
CA TYR A 75 -13.44 -3.20 -18.65
C TYR A 75 -14.02 -1.84 -19.03
N LEU A 76 -14.50 -1.07 -18.05
CA LEU A 76 -15.00 0.29 -18.28
C LEU A 76 -13.88 1.24 -18.75
N MET A 77 -12.67 1.09 -18.22
CA MET A 77 -11.50 1.85 -18.70
C MET A 77 -11.19 1.54 -20.17
N GLN A 78 -11.26 0.26 -20.57
CA GLN A 78 -11.02 -0.16 -21.96
C GLN A 78 -12.08 0.39 -22.91
N GLU A 79 -13.35 0.37 -22.51
CA GLU A 79 -14.44 0.94 -23.29
C GLU A 79 -14.26 2.46 -23.47
N MET A 80 -13.99 3.19 -22.38
CA MET A 80 -13.68 4.61 -22.42
C MET A 80 -12.51 4.93 -23.37
N TYR A 81 -11.42 4.16 -23.26
CA TYR A 81 -10.23 4.35 -24.09
C TYR A 81 -10.50 4.02 -25.57
N ALA A 82 -11.31 2.99 -25.86
CA ALA A 82 -11.69 2.64 -27.22
C ALA A 82 -12.53 3.75 -27.88
N ASN A 83 -13.44 4.38 -27.14
CA ASN A 83 -14.24 5.51 -27.64
C ASN A 83 -13.35 6.74 -27.88
N TYR A 84 -12.39 7.01 -26.98
CA TYR A 84 -11.38 8.05 -27.19
C TYR A 84 -10.56 7.83 -28.48
N MET A 85 -10.11 6.59 -28.73
CA MET A 85 -9.36 6.23 -29.95
C MET A 85 -10.19 6.35 -31.24
N GLN A 86 -11.51 6.16 -31.16
CA GLN A 86 -12.44 6.35 -32.28
C GLN A 86 -12.76 7.82 -32.55
N GLY A 87 -12.39 8.72 -31.63
CA GLY A 87 -12.68 10.14 -31.71
C GLY A 87 -14.13 10.49 -31.35
N ASP A 88 -14.80 9.65 -30.58
CA ASP A 88 -16.17 9.90 -30.12
C ASP A 88 -16.21 11.12 -29.19
N GLU A 89 -17.03 12.14 -29.48
CA GLU A 89 -17.04 13.39 -28.70
C GLU A 89 -17.44 13.19 -27.21
N ASP A 90 -18.19 12.12 -26.92
CA ASP A 90 -18.74 11.81 -25.58
C ASP A 90 -17.92 10.73 -24.82
N TRP A 91 -16.67 10.46 -25.24
CA TRP A 91 -15.81 9.48 -24.56
C TRP A 91 -15.53 9.89 -23.10
N ASP A 92 -15.40 11.19 -22.84
CA ASP A 92 -15.12 11.74 -21.51
C ASP A 92 -16.44 11.88 -20.74
N VAL A 93 -16.73 10.86 -19.95
CA VAL A 93 -17.96 10.76 -19.17
C VAL A 93 -17.91 11.67 -17.94
N PRO A 94 -19.08 12.03 -17.36
CA PRO A 94 -19.12 12.72 -16.07
C PRO A 94 -18.34 11.97 -14.99
N GLN A 95 -17.75 12.71 -14.05
CA GLN A 95 -16.85 12.20 -13.01
C GLN A 95 -17.41 11.00 -12.24
N GLU A 96 -18.72 10.98 -11.95
CA GLU A 96 -19.38 9.90 -11.22
C GLU A 96 -19.44 8.58 -12.00
N ARG A 97 -19.23 8.62 -13.32
CA ARG A 97 -19.12 7.44 -14.17
C ARG A 97 -17.69 7.16 -14.64
N ASP A 98 -16.72 7.98 -14.22
CA ASP A 98 -15.34 7.85 -14.66
C ASP A 98 -14.69 6.64 -13.96
N PRO A 99 -14.24 5.61 -14.71
CA PRO A 99 -13.63 4.43 -14.13
C PRO A 99 -12.24 4.70 -13.54
N PHE A 100 -11.68 5.92 -13.66
CA PHE A 100 -10.43 6.33 -13.03
C PHE A 100 -10.63 7.18 -11.76
N TRP A 101 -11.88 7.44 -11.34
CA TRP A 101 -12.16 8.35 -10.24
C TRP A 101 -12.90 7.70 -9.07
N GLU A 102 -12.45 7.96 -7.85
CA GLU A 102 -13.14 7.52 -6.62
C GLU A 102 -13.37 8.73 -5.70
N PRO A 103 -14.55 8.87 -5.06
CA PRO A 103 -14.82 9.94 -4.11
C PRO A 103 -13.79 9.97 -2.95
N PRO A 104 -13.30 11.16 -2.57
CA PRO A 104 -12.54 11.35 -1.34
C PRO A 104 -13.35 10.95 -0.08
N GLU A 105 -14.67 11.06 -0.15
CA GLU A 105 -15.59 10.67 0.93
C GLU A 105 -15.76 9.15 1.07
N THR A 106 -15.24 8.35 0.14
CA THR A 106 -15.21 6.89 0.27
C THR A 106 -14.40 6.50 1.52
N GLU A 107 -14.99 5.69 2.40
CA GLU A 107 -14.32 5.20 3.60
C GLU A 107 -13.11 4.34 3.22
N VAL A 108 -11.96 4.66 3.80
CA VAL A 108 -10.72 3.90 3.61
C VAL A 108 -10.11 3.54 4.95
N LEU A 109 -9.50 2.36 5.00
CA LEU A 109 -8.76 1.90 6.17
C LEU A 109 -7.44 2.68 6.26
N VAL A 110 -7.26 3.41 7.35
CA VAL A 110 -6.00 4.07 7.69
C VAL A 110 -4.98 3.03 8.14
N GLY A 111 -5.41 2.14 9.03
CA GLY A 111 -4.61 1.06 9.57
C GLY A 111 -5.31 0.38 10.74
N THR A 112 -4.62 -0.57 11.36
CA THR A 112 -5.13 -1.36 12.49
C THR A 112 -4.21 -1.26 13.70
N VAL A 113 -4.79 -1.52 14.87
CA VAL A 113 -4.09 -1.63 16.16
C VAL A 113 -4.52 -2.93 16.81
N HIS A 114 -3.54 -3.72 17.26
CA HIS A 114 -3.75 -4.99 17.94
C HIS A 114 -3.51 -4.82 19.44
N VAL A 115 -4.59 -4.88 20.23
CA VAL A 115 -4.55 -4.69 21.68
C VAL A 115 -4.57 -6.05 22.36
N TYR A 116 -3.49 -6.44 23.03
CA TYR A 116 -3.44 -7.71 23.74
C TYR A 116 -4.10 -7.58 25.12
N LEU A 117 -5.09 -8.41 25.37
CA LEU A 117 -5.97 -8.26 26.53
C LEU A 117 -5.57 -9.11 27.74
N GLN A 118 -4.39 -9.73 27.73
CA GLN A 118 -3.95 -10.67 28.77
C GLN A 118 -4.12 -10.11 30.19
N SER A 119 -3.81 -8.82 30.41
CA SER A 119 -3.99 -8.13 31.69
C SER A 119 -5.42 -8.18 32.23
N LEU A 120 -6.43 -8.14 31.35
CA LEU A 120 -7.84 -8.23 31.74
C LEU A 120 -8.17 -9.59 32.40
N GLY A 121 -7.49 -10.67 32.00
CA GLY A 121 -7.65 -11.99 32.62
C GLY A 121 -7.23 -12.02 34.09
N TYR A 122 -6.34 -11.11 34.50
CA TYR A 122 -5.88 -10.93 35.87
C TYR A 122 -6.61 -9.79 36.58
N MET A 123 -7.63 -9.20 35.94
CA MET A 123 -8.32 -7.99 36.39
C MET A 123 -7.38 -6.80 36.61
N ILE A 124 -6.34 -6.68 35.77
CA ILE A 124 -5.39 -5.56 35.76
C ILE A 124 -5.76 -4.60 34.62
N GLU A 125 -5.71 -3.30 34.90
CA GLU A 125 -5.93 -2.28 33.87
C GLU A 125 -4.80 -2.25 32.83
N LEU A 126 -5.18 -1.96 31.59
CA LEU A 126 -4.26 -1.76 30.48
C LEU A 126 -4.40 -0.32 30.01
N GLN A 127 -3.28 0.38 29.85
CA GLN A 127 -3.24 1.69 29.20
C GLN A 127 -2.02 1.74 28.29
N GLU A 128 -2.25 1.85 26.98
CA GLU A 128 -1.19 1.81 25.97
C GLU A 128 -1.36 2.91 24.92
N ASN A 129 -0.23 3.27 24.31
CA ASN A 129 -0.16 4.09 23.10
C ASN A 129 0.47 3.24 22.00
N LEU A 130 -0.35 2.72 21.10
CA LEU A 130 0.04 1.72 20.10
C LEU A 130 0.13 2.35 18.71
N ALA A 131 1.11 1.91 17.92
CA ALA A 131 1.25 2.35 16.53
C ALA A 131 0.10 1.81 15.67
N ILE A 132 -0.43 2.67 14.82
CA ILE A 132 -1.44 2.34 13.81
C ILE A 132 -0.68 1.82 12.60
N ALA A 133 -0.81 0.54 12.29
CA ALA A 133 -0.10 -0.08 11.18
C ALA A 133 -0.99 -0.12 9.93
N ASP A 134 -0.48 0.34 8.78
CA ASP A 134 -1.14 0.08 7.51
C ASP A 134 -0.96 -1.37 7.05
N TYR A 135 -1.53 -1.72 5.89
CA TYR A 135 -1.43 -3.08 5.33
C TYR A 135 0.01 -3.54 5.02
N ARG A 136 0.99 -2.63 5.00
CA ARG A 136 2.42 -2.92 4.83
C ARG A 136 3.18 -2.97 6.16
N GLY A 137 2.49 -2.76 7.29
CA GLY A 137 3.10 -2.60 8.60
C GLY A 137 3.75 -1.24 8.84
N THR A 138 3.43 -0.23 8.00
CA THR A 138 3.97 1.12 8.13
C THR A 138 3.17 1.92 9.15
N ASP A 139 3.87 2.61 10.05
CA ASP A 139 3.29 3.51 11.05
C ASP A 139 2.50 4.67 10.39
N GLN A 140 1.22 4.81 10.75
CA GLN A 140 0.29 5.86 10.34
C GLN A 140 -0.17 6.74 11.52
N GLY A 141 0.56 6.77 12.61
CA GLY A 141 0.21 7.47 13.84
C GLY A 141 0.02 6.52 15.01
N HIS A 142 -0.44 7.06 16.15
CA HIS A 142 -0.55 6.30 17.39
C HIS A 142 -1.97 6.43 17.96
N LEU A 143 -2.54 5.32 18.41
CA LEU A 143 -3.82 5.25 19.09
C LEU A 143 -3.59 5.05 20.59
N SER A 144 -4.24 5.88 21.41
CA SER A 144 -4.32 5.63 22.85
C SER A 144 -5.51 4.72 23.13
N VAL A 145 -5.31 3.66 23.91
CA VAL A 145 -6.34 2.69 24.29
C VAL A 145 -6.18 2.35 25.76
N GLU A 146 -7.32 2.27 26.46
CA GLU A 146 -7.38 1.77 27.83
C GLU A 146 -8.41 0.65 27.94
N VAL A 147 -8.09 -0.38 28.72
CA VAL A 147 -9.02 -1.44 29.11
C VAL A 147 -9.03 -1.47 30.62
N ARG A 148 -10.15 -1.05 31.22
CA ARG A 148 -10.27 -0.90 32.67
C ARG A 148 -11.29 -1.89 33.24
N PRO A 149 -10.87 -2.85 34.07
CA PRO A 149 -11.79 -3.66 34.85
C PRO A 149 -12.64 -2.78 35.79
N CYS A 150 -13.90 -3.14 35.96
CA CYS A 150 -14.86 -2.40 36.79
C CYS A 150 -15.69 -3.34 37.65
N ASN A 151 -16.36 -2.78 38.65
CA ASN A 151 -17.41 -3.47 39.37
C ASN A 151 -18.76 -3.39 38.61
N GLU A 152 -19.82 -4.00 39.15
CA GLU A 152 -21.17 -3.98 38.54
C GLU A 152 -21.78 -2.58 38.44
N SER A 153 -21.34 -1.63 39.27
CA SER A 153 -21.76 -0.23 39.21
C SER A 153 -20.96 0.61 38.20
N TRP A 154 -20.01 -0.02 37.49
CA TRP A 154 -19.05 0.63 36.58
C TRP A 154 -18.08 1.59 37.26
N ASP A 155 -17.88 1.44 38.57
CA ASP A 155 -16.78 2.11 39.25
C ASP A 155 -15.51 1.30 39.08
N ASP A 156 -14.38 2.00 39.19
CA ASP A 156 -13.06 1.38 39.11
C ASP A 156 -12.88 0.41 40.29
N ILE A 157 -12.29 -0.74 40.04
CA ILE A 157 -11.98 -1.71 41.11
C ILE A 157 -10.74 -1.27 41.87
N GLU A 158 -10.71 -1.55 43.17
CA GLU A 158 -9.51 -1.33 43.97
C GLU A 158 -8.42 -2.33 43.58
N GLU A 159 -7.15 -1.93 43.71
CA GLU A 159 -5.97 -2.77 43.37
C GLU A 159 -5.96 -4.12 44.13
N GLU A 160 -6.70 -4.27 45.23
CA GLU A 160 -6.76 -5.51 46.00
C GLU A 160 -7.59 -6.63 45.33
N TYR A 161 -8.21 -6.38 44.17
CA TYR A 161 -9.05 -7.33 43.43
C TYR A 161 -8.33 -8.10 42.31
N PHE A 162 -7.00 -8.03 42.25
CA PHE A 162 -6.23 -8.81 41.28
C PHE A 162 -6.42 -10.31 41.47
N ILE A 163 -6.39 -11.04 40.35
CA ILE A 163 -6.58 -12.49 40.33
C ILE A 163 -5.27 -13.13 39.89
N ASP A 164 -4.75 -14.07 40.66
CA ASP A 164 -3.47 -14.76 40.35
C ASP A 164 -3.60 -15.72 39.16
N ASN A 165 -4.78 -16.31 38.98
CA ASN A 165 -5.06 -17.26 37.91
C ASN A 165 -6.37 -16.91 37.18
N PRO A 166 -6.33 -16.53 35.89
CA PRO A 166 -7.51 -16.18 35.11
C PRO A 166 -8.59 -17.27 35.07
N ALA A 167 -8.22 -18.55 35.25
CA ALA A 167 -9.19 -19.65 35.32
C ALA A 167 -10.18 -19.52 36.50
N GLU A 168 -9.82 -18.78 37.55
CA GLU A 168 -10.71 -18.52 38.69
C GLU A 168 -11.91 -17.64 38.34
N LEU A 169 -11.83 -16.90 37.22
CA LEU A 169 -12.93 -16.10 36.71
C LEU A 169 -14.03 -16.93 36.06
N ILE A 170 -13.79 -18.18 35.68
CA ILE A 170 -14.77 -19.02 34.99
C ILE A 170 -16.08 -19.09 35.80
N ASP A 171 -17.20 -18.96 35.10
CA ASP A 171 -18.56 -18.88 35.62
C ASP A 171 -18.87 -17.64 36.49
N ARG A 172 -17.93 -16.70 36.64
CA ARG A 172 -18.15 -15.39 37.27
C ARG A 172 -18.52 -14.35 36.23
N LYS A 173 -19.18 -13.27 36.66
CA LYS A 173 -19.38 -12.08 35.83
C LYS A 173 -18.19 -11.16 35.94
N ILE A 174 -17.72 -10.66 34.82
CA ILE A 174 -16.74 -9.56 34.75
C ILE A 174 -17.38 -8.35 34.06
N TYR A 175 -16.93 -7.18 34.50
CA TYR A 175 -17.32 -5.88 33.95
C TYR A 175 -16.04 -5.14 33.62
N PHE A 176 -15.98 -4.52 32.45
CA PHE A 176 -14.83 -3.70 32.07
C PHE A 176 -15.24 -2.65 31.03
N LYS A 177 -14.42 -1.62 30.91
CA LYS A 177 -14.56 -0.55 29.91
C LYS A 177 -13.43 -0.66 28.88
N LEU A 178 -13.76 -0.52 27.61
CA LEU A 178 -12.80 -0.14 26.57
C LEU A 178 -12.93 1.36 26.36
N ILE A 179 -11.82 2.07 26.52
CA ILE A 179 -11.75 3.51 26.35
C ILE A 179 -10.77 3.79 25.21
N ILE A 180 -11.18 4.61 24.25
CA ILE A 180 -10.35 5.08 23.15
C ILE A 180 -10.31 6.61 23.26
N PRO A 181 -9.33 7.19 23.99
CA PRO A 181 -9.30 8.62 24.26
C PRO A 181 -9.05 9.45 22.99
N PHE A 182 -8.01 9.10 22.24
CA PHE A 182 -7.55 9.87 21.08
C PHE A 182 -6.62 9.05 20.17
N ALA A 183 -6.40 9.56 18.95
CA ALA A 183 -5.22 9.24 18.15
C ALA A 183 -4.36 10.48 17.91
N ARG A 184 -3.10 10.27 17.55
CA ARG A 184 -2.12 11.32 17.23
C ARG A 184 -1.32 10.98 15.98
N GLY A 185 -0.98 12.00 15.21
CA GLY A 185 -0.08 11.88 14.06
C GLY A 185 -0.66 11.16 12.85
N LEU A 186 -1.99 11.16 12.66
CA LEU A 186 -2.60 10.59 11.46
C LEU A 186 -2.11 11.31 10.18
N PRO A 187 -2.06 10.63 9.02
CA PRO A 187 -1.61 11.27 7.79
C PRO A 187 -2.47 12.48 7.39
N GLN A 188 -1.82 13.53 6.90
CA GLN A 188 -2.50 14.79 6.57
C GLN A 188 -3.53 14.67 5.45
N ARG A 189 -3.50 13.61 4.63
CA ARG A 189 -4.46 13.35 3.57
C ARG A 189 -5.88 13.08 4.08
N PHE A 190 -6.04 12.64 5.33
CA PHE A 190 -7.36 12.34 5.89
C PHE A 190 -8.10 13.61 6.32
N ALA A 191 -9.38 13.69 5.92
CA ALA A 191 -10.30 14.76 6.29
C ALA A 191 -11.01 14.45 7.61
N SER A 192 -11.34 13.19 7.84
CA SER A 192 -11.97 12.70 9.06
C SER A 192 -11.51 11.29 9.41
N SER A 193 -11.64 10.91 10.67
CA SER A 193 -11.35 9.56 11.14
C SER A 193 -12.28 9.10 12.25
N TRP A 194 -12.40 7.78 12.41
CA TRP A 194 -13.11 7.10 13.49
C TRP A 194 -12.52 5.69 13.68
N CYS A 195 -12.82 5.05 14.81
CA CYS A 195 -12.42 3.68 15.07
C CYS A 195 -13.61 2.73 14.91
N LYS A 196 -13.35 1.51 14.41
CA LYS A 196 -14.27 0.37 14.43
C LYS A 196 -13.59 -0.78 15.15
N TYR A 197 -14.32 -1.50 15.99
CA TYR A 197 -13.80 -2.70 16.64
C TYR A 197 -14.96 -3.66 16.94
N LYS A 198 -14.61 -4.89 17.28
CA LYS A 198 -15.57 -5.94 17.62
C LYS A 198 -14.95 -6.82 18.68
N PHE A 199 -15.56 -6.88 19.86
CA PHE A 199 -15.01 -7.67 20.95
C PHE A 199 -15.60 -9.08 20.95
N PHE A 200 -14.74 -10.09 21.02
CA PHE A 200 -15.14 -11.49 21.19
C PHE A 200 -16.24 -11.94 20.22
N LEU A 201 -17.37 -12.43 20.73
CA LEU A 201 -18.50 -12.99 19.97
C LEU A 201 -19.61 -11.97 19.69
N GLU A 202 -19.35 -10.67 19.77
CA GLU A 202 -20.34 -9.68 19.34
C GLU A 202 -20.73 -9.91 17.87
N GLU A 203 -21.98 -9.65 17.48
CA GLU A 203 -22.36 -9.82 16.06
C GLU A 203 -21.94 -8.59 15.24
N LYS A 204 -22.18 -7.40 15.79
CA LYS A 204 -21.97 -6.11 15.13
C LYS A 204 -20.71 -5.43 15.64
N SER A 205 -20.00 -4.75 14.75
CA SER A 205 -18.92 -3.86 15.14
C SER A 205 -19.47 -2.62 15.83
N THR A 206 -18.72 -2.13 16.82
CA THR A 206 -18.95 -0.82 17.44
C THR A 206 -18.10 0.22 16.73
N GLN A 207 -18.66 1.42 16.53
CA GLN A 207 -17.99 2.54 15.88
C GLN A 207 -17.98 3.77 16.80
N THR A 208 -16.85 4.47 16.84
CA THR A 208 -16.71 5.74 17.58
C THR A 208 -17.34 6.90 16.81
N GLN A 209 -17.42 8.08 17.42
CA GLN A 209 -17.77 9.29 16.69
C GLN A 209 -16.73 9.62 15.61
N VAL A 210 -17.21 10.21 14.51
CA VAL A 210 -16.36 10.74 13.44
C VAL A 210 -15.78 12.08 13.88
N VAL A 211 -14.45 12.19 13.83
CA VAL A 211 -13.72 13.42 14.14
C VAL A 211 -13.06 13.95 12.88
N SER A 212 -13.32 15.21 12.54
CA SER A 212 -12.88 15.83 11.28
C SER A 212 -11.89 16.97 11.50
N GLY A 213 -11.09 17.27 10.47
CA GLY A 213 -10.27 18.47 10.39
C GLY A 213 -8.99 18.45 11.23
N THR A 214 -8.56 17.29 11.72
CA THR A 214 -7.36 17.17 12.56
C THR A 214 -6.61 15.86 12.31
N ILE A 215 -5.28 15.91 12.45
CA ILE A 215 -4.41 14.72 12.48
C ILE A 215 -4.31 14.11 13.90
N ASN A 216 -4.89 14.79 14.89
CA ASN A 216 -4.86 14.46 16.31
C ASN A 216 -6.30 14.36 16.84
N PRO A 217 -7.12 13.41 16.37
CA PRO A 217 -8.52 13.31 16.77
C PRO A 217 -8.66 12.93 18.25
N GLU A 218 -9.63 13.52 18.94
CA GLU A 218 -10.06 13.12 20.27
C GLU A 218 -11.38 12.38 20.17
N TYR A 219 -11.33 11.04 20.22
CA TYR A 219 -12.52 10.20 20.07
C TYR A 219 -13.39 10.19 21.32
N LYS A 220 -12.78 10.34 22.51
CA LYS A 220 -13.48 10.36 23.83
C LYS A 220 -14.51 9.24 23.94
N HIS A 221 -14.14 8.07 23.43
CA HIS A 221 -15.04 6.93 23.32
C HIS A 221 -14.88 6.02 24.52
N GLU A 222 -15.99 5.61 25.11
CA GLU A 222 -16.04 4.61 26.17
C GLU A 222 -17.14 3.60 25.81
N ASN A 223 -16.82 2.32 25.90
CA ASN A 223 -17.79 1.24 25.78
C ASN A 223 -17.68 0.26 26.94
N LYS A 224 -18.84 -0.17 27.43
CA LYS A 224 -18.99 -0.97 28.65
C LYS A 224 -19.34 -2.40 28.29
N PHE A 225 -18.59 -3.35 28.82
CA PHE A 225 -18.76 -4.77 28.55
C PHE A 225 -19.09 -5.53 29.82
N GLN A 226 -20.04 -6.45 29.69
CA GLN A 226 -20.45 -7.36 30.76
C GLN A 226 -20.53 -8.77 30.18
N TYR A 227 -19.74 -9.69 30.75
CA TYR A 227 -19.75 -11.09 30.34
C TYR A 227 -19.77 -12.02 31.54
N THR A 228 -20.51 -13.12 31.43
CA THR A 228 -20.23 -14.31 32.23
C THR A 228 -19.05 -15.02 31.59
N VAL A 229 -17.98 -15.20 32.35
CA VAL A 229 -16.72 -15.72 31.84
C VAL A 229 -16.86 -17.21 31.54
N THR A 230 -16.52 -17.56 30.31
CA THR A 230 -16.41 -18.93 29.84
C THR A 230 -14.95 -19.26 29.59
N LYS A 231 -14.62 -20.56 29.48
CA LYS A 231 -13.28 -20.97 29.05
C LYS A 231 -12.88 -20.32 27.72
N GLN A 232 -13.80 -20.26 26.75
CA GLN A 232 -13.56 -19.64 25.45
C GLN A 232 -13.21 -18.14 25.56
N LEU A 233 -13.83 -17.42 26.50
CA LEU A 233 -13.51 -16.02 26.74
C LEU A 233 -12.11 -15.86 27.36
N ILE A 234 -11.73 -16.72 28.31
CA ILE A 234 -10.38 -16.73 28.88
C ILE A 234 -9.34 -17.04 27.81
N ASP A 235 -9.57 -18.07 26.99
CA ASP A 235 -8.68 -18.44 25.88
C ASP A 235 -8.55 -17.26 24.88
N TYR A 236 -9.66 -16.60 24.55
CA TYR A 236 -9.65 -15.38 23.71
C TYR A 236 -8.81 -14.26 24.31
N ILE A 237 -9.05 -13.90 25.58
CA ILE A 237 -8.33 -12.82 26.28
C ILE A 237 -6.83 -13.13 26.38
N ALA A 238 -6.47 -14.41 26.55
CA ALA A 238 -5.09 -14.85 26.71
C ALA A 238 -4.30 -14.87 25.39
N GLU A 239 -4.94 -15.26 24.28
CA GLU A 239 -4.24 -15.58 23.03
C GLU A 239 -4.49 -14.59 21.90
N LYS A 240 -5.65 -13.93 21.88
CA LYS A 240 -6.10 -13.15 20.72
C LYS A 240 -6.09 -11.64 21.03
N PRO A 241 -5.57 -10.82 20.11
CA PRO A 241 -5.69 -9.38 20.26
C PRO A 241 -7.12 -8.93 19.94
N LEU A 242 -7.58 -7.89 20.64
CA LEU A 242 -8.66 -7.05 20.15
C LEU A 242 -8.13 -6.17 19.03
N VAL A 243 -8.74 -6.26 17.86
CA VAL A 243 -8.35 -5.48 16.69
C VAL A 243 -9.21 -4.24 16.63
N ILE A 244 -8.56 -3.08 16.65
CA ILE A 244 -9.18 -1.78 16.45
C ILE A 244 -8.75 -1.27 15.08
N GLU A 245 -9.72 -1.08 14.19
CA GLU A 245 -9.52 -0.52 12.86
C GLU A 245 -9.70 1.00 12.93
N ILE A 246 -8.77 1.75 12.33
CA ILE A 246 -8.89 3.19 12.18
C ILE A 246 -9.30 3.44 10.73
N TRP A 247 -10.48 4.02 10.56
CA TRP A 247 -11.06 4.36 9.26
C TRP A 247 -11.07 5.87 9.08
N GLY A 248 -11.12 6.32 7.83
CA GLY A 248 -11.22 7.74 7.53
C GLY A 248 -11.77 8.03 6.14
N THR A 249 -12.13 9.29 5.93
CA THR A 249 -12.34 9.86 4.59
C THR A 249 -11.15 10.75 4.24
N GLN A 250 -10.93 10.95 2.96
CA GLN A 250 -9.78 11.67 2.43
C GLN A 250 -10.19 13.10 2.08
N LYS A 251 -9.22 14.02 2.09
CA LYS A 251 -9.45 15.41 1.69
C LYS A 251 -9.71 15.46 0.20
N GLY A 252 -10.83 16.08 -0.18
CA GLY A 252 -11.09 16.43 -1.57
C GLY A 252 -10.13 17.52 -2.07
N ASP A 253 -10.00 17.60 -3.39
CA ASP A 253 -9.21 18.66 -4.01
C ASP A 253 -9.84 20.02 -3.69
N SER A 254 -9.09 20.86 -2.98
CA SER A 254 -9.48 22.23 -2.65
C SER A 254 -9.60 23.17 -3.88
N LYS A 255 -9.56 22.63 -5.11
CA LYS A 255 -9.44 23.38 -6.37
C LYS A 255 -10.62 23.30 -7.34
N THR A 256 -11.76 22.71 -6.99
CA THR A 256 -12.91 22.58 -7.93
C THR A 256 -14.17 23.32 -7.45
N SER A 257 -14.08 24.65 -7.44
CA SER A 257 -15.23 25.52 -7.72
C SER A 257 -14.90 26.52 -8.83
N LYS A 258 -14.31 26.03 -9.92
CA LYS A 258 -14.36 26.72 -11.22
C LYS A 258 -14.62 25.69 -12.30
N GLN A 259 -15.88 25.61 -12.74
CA GLN A 259 -16.30 24.94 -13.96
C GLN A 259 -15.37 25.37 -15.10
N GLN A 260 -14.50 24.47 -15.57
CA GLN A 260 -13.89 24.61 -16.88
C GLN A 260 -14.96 24.28 -17.91
N LYS A 261 -15.72 25.29 -18.33
CA LYS A 261 -16.47 25.23 -19.58
C LYS A 261 -15.48 25.31 -20.73
N SER A 262 -15.21 24.17 -21.35
CA SER A 262 -14.65 24.13 -22.70
C SER A 262 -15.61 24.87 -23.64
N SER A 263 -15.09 25.84 -24.39
CA SER A 263 -15.81 26.54 -25.46
C SER A 263 -15.05 26.31 -26.77
N PRO A 264 -15.73 25.99 -27.88
CA PRO A 264 -15.07 25.66 -29.14
C PRO A 264 -14.57 26.90 -29.89
N ALA A 265 -13.46 26.73 -30.59
CA ALA A 265 -12.73 27.76 -31.34
C ALA A 265 -13.50 28.29 -32.57
N LYS A 266 -13.38 29.60 -32.83
CA LYS A 266 -13.57 30.21 -34.17
C LYS A 266 -12.59 31.37 -34.44
N THR A 267 -11.72 31.13 -35.43
CA THR A 267 -11.21 31.97 -36.54
C THR A 267 -10.74 33.43 -36.35
N ALA A 268 -9.64 33.71 -37.06
CA ALA A 268 -8.76 34.88 -37.05
C ALA A 268 -9.30 36.18 -37.70
N LYS A 269 -8.69 37.33 -37.33
CA LYS A 269 -8.28 38.41 -38.26
C LYS A 269 -7.27 39.39 -37.65
N ASP A 270 -6.30 39.77 -38.48
CA ASP A 270 -5.12 40.62 -38.26
C ASP A 270 -5.39 42.07 -37.81
N THR A 271 -4.49 42.66 -37.02
CA THR A 271 -3.69 43.85 -37.41
C THR A 271 -2.53 44.16 -36.42
N LYS A 272 -1.37 44.54 -36.96
CA LYS A 272 -0.11 45.03 -36.31
C LYS A 272 0.08 46.53 -36.73
N PRO A 273 1.12 47.33 -36.36
CA PRO A 273 2.28 47.11 -35.45
C PRO A 273 2.78 48.36 -34.61
N ALA A 274 3.90 48.14 -33.88
CA ALA A 274 5.02 49.07 -33.52
C ALA A 274 4.91 49.86 -32.20
N LYS A 275 5.94 50.14 -31.36
CA LYS A 275 7.43 50.22 -31.40
C LYS A 275 7.99 49.92 -29.98
N VAL A 276 9.05 49.13 -29.75
CA VAL A 276 10.51 49.41 -29.76
C VAL A 276 11.04 50.36 -28.66
N ASN A 277 11.82 49.80 -27.72
CA ASN A 277 13.14 50.20 -27.18
C ASN A 277 13.32 49.71 -25.72
N ASP A 278 14.49 49.42 -25.16
CA ASP A 278 15.73 48.74 -25.60
C ASP A 278 16.52 48.45 -24.28
N LYS A 279 17.19 47.30 -24.23
CA LYS A 279 18.38 46.87 -23.44
C LYS A 279 18.64 47.35 -21.99
N LYS A 280 18.97 46.37 -21.14
CA LYS A 280 20.36 46.14 -20.69
C LYS A 280 20.62 44.71 -20.19
N GLU A 281 21.69 44.13 -20.74
CA GLU A 281 22.32 42.86 -20.37
C GLU A 281 22.97 42.90 -18.99
N THR A 282 22.96 41.77 -18.29
CA THR A 282 24.14 41.32 -17.54
C THR A 282 24.20 39.80 -17.59
N ALA A 283 25.30 39.29 -18.15
CA ALA A 283 25.60 37.87 -18.30
C ALA A 283 26.03 37.26 -16.96
N ASN A 284 25.54 36.06 -16.65
CA ASN A 284 26.26 35.15 -15.76
C ASN A 284 26.13 33.71 -16.26
N LYS A 285 27.28 33.12 -16.57
CA LYS A 285 27.43 31.75 -17.08
C LYS A 285 27.28 30.76 -15.93
N ASN A 286 26.36 29.82 -16.04
CA ASN A 286 26.43 28.57 -15.29
C ASN A 286 26.39 27.39 -16.27
N LYS A 287 27.36 26.49 -16.07
CA LYS A 287 27.66 25.31 -16.88
C LYS A 287 26.58 24.24 -16.67
N GLU A 288 25.93 23.82 -17.74
CA GLU A 288 25.18 22.56 -17.78
C GLU A 288 26.16 21.38 -17.75
N ILE A 289 25.98 20.48 -16.78
CA ILE A 289 26.57 19.15 -16.77
C ILE A 289 25.61 18.26 -17.57
N LYS A 290 25.98 17.89 -18.79
CA LYS A 290 25.30 16.83 -19.55
C LYS A 290 25.79 15.48 -19.04
N VAL A 291 24.92 14.76 -18.33
CA VAL A 291 25.10 13.32 -18.07
C VAL A 291 24.61 12.57 -19.32
N PRO A 292 25.41 11.70 -19.97
CA PRO A 292 24.92 10.89 -21.06
C PRO A 292 24.04 9.77 -20.49
N VAL A 293 22.76 9.77 -20.84
CA VAL A 293 21.89 8.60 -20.67
C VAL A 293 22.30 7.60 -21.74
N GLN A 294 23.01 6.55 -21.35
CA GLN A 294 23.23 5.39 -22.21
C GLN A 294 21.93 4.57 -22.23
N ASN A 295 21.14 4.72 -23.29
CA ASN A 295 20.13 3.73 -23.66
C ASN A 295 20.85 2.48 -24.16
N SER A 296 21.03 1.47 -23.30
CA SER A 296 21.37 0.12 -23.76
C SER A 296 20.08 -0.62 -24.08
N SER A 297 19.57 -0.46 -25.30
CA SER A 297 18.58 -1.38 -25.86
C SER A 297 19.24 -2.74 -26.08
N ILE A 298 18.89 -3.76 -25.29
CA ILE A 298 19.28 -5.14 -25.57
C ILE A 298 18.55 -5.56 -26.86
N PRO A 299 19.25 -6.01 -27.91
CA PRO A 299 18.61 -6.46 -29.15
C PRO A 299 17.63 -7.61 -28.86
N VAL A 300 16.40 -7.50 -29.37
CA VAL A 300 15.30 -8.49 -29.20
C VAL A 300 15.72 -9.91 -29.62
N THR A 301 16.70 -10.04 -30.50
CA THR A 301 17.30 -11.30 -30.95
C THR A 301 18.14 -12.02 -29.88
N GLU A 302 18.78 -11.29 -28.96
CA GLU A 302 19.60 -11.89 -27.90
C GLU A 302 18.73 -12.46 -26.76
N VAL A 303 17.63 -11.76 -26.44
CA VAL A 303 16.63 -12.22 -25.47
C VAL A 303 15.94 -13.50 -25.94
N ALA A 304 15.64 -13.60 -27.24
CA ALA A 304 15.06 -14.81 -27.84
C ALA A 304 16.03 -16.01 -27.79
N SER A 305 17.32 -15.78 -28.02
CA SER A 305 18.34 -16.84 -27.96
C SER A 305 18.52 -17.39 -26.54
N LEU A 306 18.51 -16.51 -25.53
CA LEU A 306 18.62 -16.91 -24.13
C LEU A 306 17.39 -17.70 -23.67
N ASN A 307 16.19 -17.26 -24.05
CA ASN A 307 14.95 -17.98 -23.76
C ASN A 307 14.96 -19.39 -24.35
N ASN A 308 15.44 -19.57 -25.58
CA ASN A 308 15.56 -20.89 -26.20
C ASN A 308 16.57 -21.80 -25.47
N LYS A 309 17.70 -21.26 -25.00
CA LYS A 309 18.68 -22.04 -24.22
C LYS A 309 18.14 -22.45 -22.84
N ILE A 310 17.36 -21.58 -22.20
CA ILE A 310 16.71 -21.88 -20.91
C ILE A 310 15.65 -22.99 -21.09
N GLN A 311 14.84 -22.92 -22.15
CA GLN A 311 13.87 -23.98 -22.46
C GLN A 311 14.54 -25.34 -22.67
N GLY A 312 15.67 -25.38 -23.40
CA GLY A 312 16.42 -26.63 -23.58
C GLY A 312 16.99 -27.22 -22.28
N LEU A 313 17.36 -26.41 -21.29
CA LEU A 313 17.77 -26.92 -19.98
C LEU A 313 16.59 -27.51 -19.19
N ILE A 314 15.42 -26.88 -19.28
CA ILE A 314 14.20 -27.36 -18.63
C ILE A 314 13.78 -28.72 -19.23
N GLU A 315 13.79 -28.84 -20.56
CA GLU A 315 13.45 -30.09 -21.26
C GLU A 315 14.42 -31.23 -20.90
N ASN A 316 15.73 -30.95 -20.84
CA ASN A 316 16.73 -31.95 -20.44
C ASN A 316 16.60 -32.38 -18.97
N ALA A 317 16.29 -31.44 -18.06
CA ALA A 317 16.03 -31.76 -16.65
C ALA A 317 14.77 -32.63 -16.51
N GLN A 318 13.71 -32.32 -17.25
CA GLN A 318 12.48 -33.12 -17.30
C GLN A 318 12.71 -34.52 -17.87
N ALA A 319 13.47 -34.65 -18.97
CA ALA A 319 13.82 -35.92 -19.57
C ALA A 319 14.68 -36.80 -18.65
N SER A 320 15.46 -36.18 -17.76
CA SER A 320 16.32 -36.86 -16.78
C SER A 320 15.62 -37.10 -15.44
N GLY A 321 14.34 -36.74 -15.29
CA GLY A 321 13.56 -36.89 -14.06
C GLY A 321 14.01 -35.97 -12.91
N GLN A 322 14.76 -34.91 -13.20
CA GLN A 322 15.23 -33.94 -12.22
C GLN A 322 14.27 -32.75 -12.14
N SER A 323 13.85 -32.40 -10.92
CA SER A 323 13.00 -31.24 -10.63
C SER A 323 13.79 -29.98 -10.26
N THR A 324 15.12 -30.04 -10.33
CA THR A 324 16.02 -28.95 -9.92
C THR A 324 17.12 -28.74 -10.98
N ILE A 325 17.54 -27.49 -11.17
CA ILE A 325 18.62 -27.10 -12.08
C ILE A 325 19.74 -26.49 -11.23
N GLU A 326 20.98 -26.90 -11.45
CA GLU A 326 22.11 -26.38 -10.68
C GLU A 326 22.43 -24.92 -11.04
N ILE A 327 22.68 -24.11 -10.02
CA ILE A 327 22.99 -22.68 -10.14
C ILE A 327 24.19 -22.44 -11.08
N ASN A 328 25.19 -23.33 -11.06
CA ASN A 328 26.36 -23.22 -11.93
C ASN A 328 26.02 -23.30 -13.43
N GLN A 329 24.97 -24.05 -13.80
CA GLN A 329 24.52 -24.14 -15.20
C GLN A 329 23.85 -22.84 -15.64
N LEU A 330 23.11 -22.19 -14.74
CA LEU A 330 22.49 -20.88 -14.99
C LEU A 330 23.54 -19.76 -15.08
N VAL A 331 24.55 -19.80 -14.21
CA VAL A 331 25.66 -18.82 -14.21
C VAL A 331 26.48 -18.92 -15.50
N ASN A 332 26.74 -20.14 -16.00
CA ASN A 332 27.44 -20.32 -17.26
C ASN A 332 26.64 -19.81 -18.46
N LEU A 333 25.30 -19.97 -18.47
CA LEU A 333 24.42 -19.41 -19.50
C LEU A 333 24.41 -17.88 -19.51
N LEU A 334 24.49 -17.25 -18.34
CA LEU A 334 24.52 -15.81 -18.17
C LEU A 334 25.89 -15.22 -18.57
N ASN A 335 26.99 -15.93 -18.29
CA ASN A 335 28.35 -15.48 -18.58
C ASN A 335 28.75 -15.63 -20.07
N ASP A 336 28.09 -16.54 -20.80
CA ASP A 336 28.28 -16.72 -22.26
C ASP A 336 27.91 -15.46 -23.08
N GLN A 337 27.26 -14.47 -22.46
CA GLN A 337 26.90 -13.18 -23.07
C GLN A 337 27.98 -12.10 -22.95
N GLN A 338 29.01 -12.28 -22.10
CA GLN A 338 30.07 -11.27 -21.91
C GLN A 338 31.31 -11.48 -22.80
N SER A 339 31.40 -12.60 -23.52
CA SER A 339 32.58 -12.98 -24.30
C SER A 339 32.56 -12.55 -25.78
N THR A 340 31.51 -11.88 -26.27
CA THR A 340 31.42 -11.43 -27.69
C THR A 340 31.67 -9.93 -27.91
N THR A 341 31.95 -9.12 -26.88
CA THR A 341 32.15 -7.66 -27.03
C THR A 341 33.58 -7.15 -26.83
N THR A 342 34.59 -8.03 -26.77
CA THR A 342 35.99 -7.59 -26.60
C THR A 342 36.96 -8.32 -27.52
N ALA A 343 36.84 -8.09 -28.82
CA ALA A 343 37.90 -8.40 -29.78
C ALA A 343 38.00 -7.25 -30.80
N ASN A 344 38.66 -6.16 -30.39
CA ASN A 344 39.46 -5.27 -31.26
C ASN A 344 40.03 -4.09 -30.44
N ASN A 345 41.25 -4.24 -29.93
CA ASN A 345 42.33 -3.25 -30.10
C ASN A 345 43.65 -3.70 -29.43
N SER A 346 44.60 -4.05 -30.30
CA SER A 346 46.05 -3.87 -30.25
C SER A 346 46.82 -3.84 -28.90
N SER A 347 47.60 -4.90 -28.71
CA SER A 347 49.08 -4.94 -28.48
C SER A 347 49.73 -4.13 -27.35
N SER A 348 50.31 -4.84 -26.36
CA SER A 348 51.72 -4.69 -25.93
C SER A 348 52.17 -5.88 -25.06
N LYS A 349 53.48 -6.14 -25.09
CA LYS A 349 54.22 -7.35 -24.64
C LYS A 349 54.33 -7.53 -23.10
N PRO A 350 54.75 -8.71 -22.61
CA PRO A 350 54.66 -9.11 -21.20
C PRO A 350 55.95 -8.85 -20.38
N ALA A 351 55.82 -8.68 -19.06
CA ALA A 351 56.93 -8.85 -18.11
C ALA A 351 56.45 -9.24 -16.70
N ASP A 352 56.95 -10.39 -16.26
CA ASP A 352 57.43 -10.80 -14.93
C ASP A 352 56.54 -10.81 -13.67
N THR A 353 56.25 -12.05 -13.29
CA THR A 353 56.22 -12.66 -11.96
C THR A 353 56.98 -11.91 -10.84
N LYS A 354 56.31 -11.67 -9.71
CA LYS A 354 56.91 -11.83 -8.37
C LYS A 354 55.85 -11.97 -7.27
N VAL A 355 55.97 -13.08 -6.55
CA VAL A 355 55.34 -13.42 -5.26
C VAL A 355 55.89 -12.50 -4.16
N SER A 356 55.06 -12.06 -3.20
CA SER A 356 55.49 -11.87 -1.81
C SER A 356 54.34 -11.81 -0.80
N LYS A 357 54.61 -12.45 0.34
CA LYS A 357 53.79 -12.65 1.53
C LYS A 357 53.78 -11.40 2.44
N ALA A 358 52.77 -11.37 3.31
CA ALA A 358 52.73 -10.84 4.69
C ALA A 358 52.76 -9.31 4.90
N CYS A 359 51.78 -8.81 5.66
CA CYS A 359 52.00 -8.41 7.06
C CYS A 359 50.66 -8.18 7.80
N ILE A 360 50.62 -8.66 9.04
CA ILE A 360 49.67 -8.35 10.11
C ILE A 360 50.16 -7.06 10.81
N ILE A 361 49.32 -6.52 11.70
CA ILE A 361 49.57 -5.56 12.81
C ILE A 361 49.05 -4.15 12.43
N GLN A 362 48.13 -3.51 13.16
CA GLN A 362 47.78 -3.59 14.59
C GLN A 362 46.29 -3.35 14.82
#